data_AF-A0AAU9Q4Z2-F1
#
_entry.id   AF-A0AAU9Q4Z2-F1
#
_cell.length_a   1.000
_cell.length_b   1.000
_cell.length_c   1.000
_cell.angle_alpha   90.00
_cell.angle_beta   90.00
_cell.angle_gamma   90.00
#
_symmetry.space_group_name_H-M   'P 1'
#
loop_
_entity.id
_entity.type
_entity.pdbx_description
1 polymer ?
#
loop_
_entity_poly.entity_id
_entity_poly.type
_entity_poly.pdbx_seq_one_letter_code
_entity_poly.pdbx_strand_id
1 'polypeptide(L)'
;MKLSAIKAGDNVTWVVKSDYSDEFRVLDIYPHTTLRDEQGEPVKMALLTPVNVERFTALMMDEPLPAGEPINIEVPLVMLLPVLTRSVH
;
A
#
# COMPACT_ATOMS: atom_id res chain seq x y z
N MET A 1 9.41 13.03 -15.52
CA MET A 1 9.56 12.98 -14.05
C MET A 1 10.06 11.60 -13.66
N LYS A 2 11.20 11.48 -12.98
CA LYS A 2 11.54 10.21 -12.31
C LYS A 2 10.57 10.07 -11.16
N LEU A 3 9.69 9.06 -11.19
CA LEU A 3 8.93 8.65 -10.01
C LEU A 3 9.99 8.37 -8.94
N SER A 4 10.03 9.18 -7.88
CA SER A 4 10.83 8.89 -6.71
C SER A 4 10.48 7.49 -6.22
N ALA A 5 11.49 6.68 -5.90
CA ALA A 5 11.24 5.34 -5.37
C ALA A 5 10.39 5.46 -4.11
N ILE A 6 9.25 4.75 -4.09
CA ILE A 6 8.37 4.67 -2.92
C ILE A 6 9.19 4.18 -1.72
N LYS A 7 9.01 4.83 -0.57
CA LYS A 7 9.68 4.49 0.69
C LYS A 7 8.70 4.44 1.86
N ALA A 8 9.14 3.88 2.97
CA ALA A 8 8.43 3.97 4.24
C ALA A 8 8.13 5.44 4.58
N GLY A 9 6.89 5.71 4.98
CA GLY A 9 6.38 7.04 5.22
C GLY A 9 5.90 7.80 3.98
N ASP A 10 5.78 7.16 2.81
CA ASP A 10 5.06 7.76 1.69
C ASP A 10 3.57 7.40 1.76
N ASN A 11 2.73 8.27 1.17
CA ASN A 11 1.35 7.92 0.86
C ASN A 11 1.28 7.38 -0.57
N VAL A 12 0.54 6.30 -0.75
CA VAL A 12 0.41 5.59 -2.01
C VAL A 12 -1.05 5.24 -2.27
N THR A 13 -1.40 5.07 -3.54
CA THR A 13 -2.65 4.40 -3.94
C THR A 13 -2.34 3.03 -4.50
N TRP A 14 -3.27 2.10 -4.30
CA TRP A 14 -3.19 0.77 -4.88
C TRP A 14 -3.79 0.78 -6.29
N VAL A 15 -3.06 0.22 -7.28
CA VAL A 15 -3.43 0.23 -8.71
C VAL A 15 -4.44 -0.86 -9.08
N VAL A 16 -4.97 -1.62 -8.12
CA VAL A 16 -5.94 -2.67 -8.44
C VAL A 16 -7.25 -2.03 -8.91
N LYS A 17 -7.85 -2.62 -9.95
CA LYS A 17 -9.24 -2.34 -10.33
C LYS A 17 -10.17 -2.88 -9.24
N SER A 18 -10.29 -2.13 -8.16
CA SER A 18 -11.32 -2.27 -7.14
C SER A 18 -12.16 -1.00 -7.15
N ASP A 19 -13.41 -1.10 -6.70
CA ASP A 19 -14.24 0.07 -6.41
C ASP A 19 -13.67 0.89 -5.23
N TYR A 20 -12.71 0.31 -4.51
CA TYR A 20 -11.93 0.98 -3.48
C TYR A 20 -10.77 1.78 -4.09
N SER A 21 -10.87 3.11 -4.03
CA SER A 21 -9.80 4.05 -4.35
C SER A 21 -9.56 4.98 -3.17
N ASP A 22 -8.55 4.66 -2.38
CA ASP A 22 -8.15 5.43 -1.21
C ASP A 22 -6.65 5.32 -0.98
N GLU A 23 -6.13 6.21 -0.14
CA GLU A 23 -4.71 6.27 0.19
C GLU A 23 -4.32 5.27 1.28
N PHE A 24 -3.10 4.77 1.15
CA PHE A 24 -2.43 3.96 2.14
C PHE A 24 -1.12 4.62 2.52
N ARG A 25 -0.72 4.45 3.78
CA ARG A 25 0.58 4.84 4.28
C ARG A 25 1.52 3.64 4.19
N VAL A 26 2.70 3.84 3.60
CA VAL A 26 3.76 2.81 3.61
C VAL A 26 4.39 2.76 5.00
N LEU A 27 4.32 1.60 5.64
CA LEU A 27 4.96 1.33 6.92
C LEU A 27 6.38 0.79 6.73
N ASP A 28 6.56 -0.16 5.80
CA ASP A 28 7.86 -0.76 5.53
C ASP A 28 7.94 -1.32 4.09
N ILE A 29 9.15 -1.58 3.60
CA ILE A 29 9.42 -2.23 2.32
C ILE A 29 10.49 -3.29 2.50
N TYR A 30 10.19 -4.53 2.12
CA TYR A 30 11.10 -5.66 2.30
C TYR A 30 11.06 -6.61 1.09
N PRO A 31 12.15 -7.35 0.84
CA PRO A 31 12.13 -8.46 -0.11
C PRO A 31 11.33 -9.62 0.47
N HIS A 32 10.38 -10.17 -0.30
CA HIS A 32 9.63 -11.35 0.10
C HIS A 32 10.56 -12.56 0.24
N THR A 33 10.37 -13.36 1.28
CA THR A 33 11.24 -14.49 1.60
C THR A 33 11.22 -15.58 0.53
N THR A 34 10.02 -15.96 0.05
CA THR A 34 9.82 -17.05 -0.92
C THR A 34 9.38 -16.61 -2.32
N LEU A 35 8.63 -15.51 -2.46
CA LEU A 35 8.16 -15.03 -3.76
C LEU A 35 9.33 -14.47 -4.58
N ARG A 36 9.39 -14.86 -5.86
CA ARG A 36 10.39 -14.44 -6.84
C ARG A 36 9.72 -13.86 -8.09
N ASP A 37 10.35 -12.89 -8.74
CA ASP A 37 9.92 -12.36 -10.02
C ASP A 37 10.38 -13.23 -11.20
N GLU A 38 10.10 -12.79 -12.42
CA GLU A 38 10.47 -13.50 -13.65
C GLU A 38 11.98 -13.64 -13.84
N GLN A 39 12.77 -12.79 -13.18
CA GLN A 39 14.23 -12.83 -13.19
C GLN A 39 14.80 -13.69 -12.06
N GLY A 40 13.95 -14.21 -11.17
CA GLY A 40 14.36 -15.01 -10.02
C GLY A 40 14.78 -14.17 -8.81
N GLU A 41 14.53 -12.85 -8.82
CA GLU A 41 14.85 -11.95 -7.72
C GLU A 41 13.69 -11.88 -6.71
N PRO A 42 13.95 -11.66 -5.41
CA PRO A 42 12.89 -11.50 -4.41
C PRO A 42 11.94 -10.35 -4.75
N VAL A 43 10.64 -10.64 -4.80
CA VAL A 43 9.62 -9.61 -5.02
C VAL A 43 9.63 -8.62 -3.87
N LYS A 44 9.73 -7.33 -4.16
CA LYS A 44 9.62 -6.27 -3.15
C LYS A 44 8.16 -6.09 -2.74
N MET A 45 7.91 -6.24 -1.45
CA MET A 45 6.62 -6.03 -0.82
C MET A 45 6.63 -4.71 -0.05
N ALA A 46 5.47 -4.08 0.04
CA ALA A 46 5.22 -2.95 0.92
C ALA A 46 4.21 -3.38 2.00
N LEU A 47 4.55 -3.11 3.25
CA LEU A 47 3.61 -3.14 4.36
C LEU A 47 2.87 -1.81 4.40
N LEU A 48 1.56 -1.84 4.38
CA LEU A 48 0.70 -0.68 4.29
C LEU A 48 -0.31 -0.63 5.43
N THR A 49 -0.74 0.58 5.76
CA THR A 49 -1.96 0.79 6.55
C THR A 49 -2.89 1.76 5.82
N PRO A 50 -4.20 1.49 5.74
CA PRO A 50 -5.14 2.42 5.13
C PRO A 50 -5.18 3.72 5.93
N VAL A 51 -5.17 4.87 5.22
CA VAL A 51 -5.29 6.18 5.88
C VAL A 51 -6.69 6.35 6.46
N ASN A 52 -7.72 5.82 5.78
CA ASN A 52 -9.09 5.77 6.28
C ASN A 52 -9.48 4.31 6.60
N VAL A 53 -9.15 3.89 7.82
CA VAL A 53 -9.43 2.54 8.33
C VAL A 53 -10.93 2.22 8.27
N GLU A 54 -11.79 3.15 8.72
CA GLU A 54 -13.24 2.93 8.76
C GLU A 54 -13.83 2.66 7.37
N ARG A 55 -13.44 3.47 6.37
CA ARG A 55 -13.88 3.29 4.99
C ARG A 55 -13.29 2.04 4.36
N PHE A 56 -12.03 1.71 4.64
CA PHE A 56 -11.41 0.47 4.20
C PHE A 56 -12.20 -0.74 4.72
N THR A 57 -12.46 -0.79 6.02
CA THR A 57 -13.23 -1.88 6.63
C THR A 57 -14.64 -1.97 6.06
N ALA A 58 -15.34 -0.84 5.89
CA ALA A 58 -16.71 -0.85 5.36
C ALA A 58 -16.83 -1.34 3.90
N LEU A 59 -15.78 -1.24 3.10
CA LEU A 59 -15.80 -1.57 1.67
C LEU A 59 -15.06 -2.87 1.32
N MET A 60 -14.02 -3.20 2.07
CA MET A 60 -13.10 -4.29 1.75
C MET A 60 -13.18 -5.46 2.73
N MET A 61 -13.84 -5.29 3.89
CA MET A 61 -13.97 -6.34 4.90
C MET A 61 -15.45 -6.68 5.11
N ASP A 62 -15.73 -7.97 5.25
CA ASP A 62 -17.09 -8.45 5.52
C ASP A 62 -17.51 -8.21 6.98
N GLU A 63 -16.54 -8.06 7.90
CA GLU A 63 -16.78 -7.86 9.32
C GLU A 63 -16.02 -6.63 9.86
N PRO A 64 -16.62 -5.87 10.81
CA PRO A 64 -15.97 -4.75 11.45
C PRO A 64 -14.80 -5.20 12.32
N LEU A 65 -13.70 -4.47 12.27
CA LEU A 65 -12.55 -4.74 13.13
C LEU A 65 -12.80 -4.35 14.58
N PRO A 66 -12.16 -5.04 15.53
CA PRO A 66 -12.08 -4.58 16.91
C PRO A 66 -11.51 -3.15 16.96
N ALA A 67 -12.13 -2.29 17.77
CA ALA A 67 -11.73 -0.90 17.89
C ALA A 67 -10.27 -0.81 18.37
N GLY A 68 -9.43 -0.12 17.59
CA GLY A 68 -8.03 0.16 17.93
C GLY A 68 -7.01 -0.82 17.38
N GLU A 69 -7.42 -1.85 16.62
CA GLU A 69 -6.46 -2.72 15.93
C GLU A 69 -5.95 -2.08 14.61
N PRO A 70 -4.63 -2.02 14.39
CA PRO A 70 -4.07 -1.51 13.14
C PRO A 70 -4.30 -2.51 12.00
N ILE A 71 -4.79 -2.01 10.86
CA ILE A 71 -4.85 -2.80 9.63
C ILE A 71 -3.50 -2.73 8.95
N ASN A 72 -2.91 -3.90 8.73
CA ASN A 72 -1.68 -4.08 7.99
C ASN A 72 -1.95 -4.90 6.73
N ILE A 73 -1.52 -4.38 5.58
CA ILE A 73 -1.76 -4.98 4.27
C ILE A 73 -0.42 -5.12 3.57
N GLU A 74 -0.11 -6.32 3.10
CA GLU A 74 1.11 -6.59 2.34
C GLU A 74 0.77 -6.63 0.85
N VAL A 75 1.42 -5.77 0.05
CA VAL A 75 1.21 -5.74 -1.40
C VAL A 75 2.52 -5.63 -2.16
N PRO A 76 2.65 -6.20 -3.37
CA PRO A 76 3.81 -5.97 -4.22
C PRO A 76 4.00 -4.48 -4.51
N LEU A 77 5.23 -3.99 -4.34
CA LEU A 77 5.57 -2.57 -4.53
C LEU A 77 5.22 -2.06 -5.92
N VAL A 78 5.28 -2.94 -6.93
CA VAL A 78 4.93 -2.63 -8.33
C VAL A 78 3.46 -2.29 -8.54
N MET A 79 2.59 -2.65 -7.58
CA MET A 79 1.17 -2.33 -7.64
C MET A 79 0.83 -0.98 -7.00
N LEU A 80 1.83 -0.19 -6.60
CA LEU A 80 1.63 1.06 -5.90
C LEU A 80 2.01 2.26 -6.76
N LEU A 81 1.23 3.33 -6.62
CA LEU A 81 1.56 4.64 -7.17
C LEU A 81 1.75 5.64 -6.04
N PRO A 82 2.82 6.44 -6.04
CA PRO A 82 2.98 7.50 -5.06
C PRO A 82 1.88 8.54 -5.25
N VAL A 83 1.27 8.97 -4.15
CA VAL A 83 0.40 10.15 -4.15
C VAL A 83 1.31 11.36 -4.29
N LEU A 84 1.34 11.93 -5.49
CA LEU A 84 2.03 13.19 -5.73
C LEU A 84 1.23 14.32 -5.07
N THR A 85 1.52 14.61 -3.81
CA THR A 85 1.09 15.87 -3.21
C THR A 85 1.77 16.98 -4.00
N ARG A 86 1.02 17.65 -4.89
CA ARG A 86 1.47 18.89 -5.52
C ARG A 86 1.74 19.87 -4.39
N SER A 87 3.01 20.04 -4.03
CA SER A 87 3.44 21.21 -3.29
C SER A 87 3.30 22.37 -4.28
N VAL A 88 2.18 23.09 -4.20
CA VAL A 88 2.01 24.36 -4.89
C VAL A 88 2.89 25.34 -4.11
N HIS A 89 4.12 25.54 -4.59
CA HIS A 89 4.99 26.63 -4.15
C HIS A 89 4.66 27.89 -4.94
#